data_AF-A0A226X3J4-F1
#
_entry.id   AF-A0A226X3J4-F1
#
_cell.length_a   1.000
_cell.length_b   1.000
_cell.length_c   1.000
_cell.angle_alpha   90.00
_cell.angle_beta   90.00
_cell.angle_gamma   90.00
#
_symmetry.space_group_name_H-M   'P 1'
#
loop_
_entity.id
_entity.type
_entity.pdbx_description
1 polymer ?
#
loop_
_entity_poly.entity_id
_entity_poly.type
_entity_poly.pdbx_seq_one_letter_code
_entity_poly.pdbx_strand_id
1 'polypeptide(L)'
;MEDDAIIDIGASNIEVFMQAMSRYAGSAAEFDLYVIPVTSEQKAWQESLKTVEALLSIGVASEKIRLFPNRIQNDPTEEIPAIFNYVKKMKKGWVNPNAFLFESEIYEYLAAKKIGFDTLIDDNADYRTLAKTETDPDKRREYARMYRWTQLAIPVRNNLDEAYAALVA
;
A
#
# COMPACT_ATOMS: atom_id res chain seq x y z
N MET A 1 5.43 -24.83 6.63
CA MET A 1 5.17 -23.44 7.02
C MET A 1 5.91 -22.62 5.98
N GLU A 2 5.24 -21.70 5.30
CA GLU A 2 5.96 -20.72 4.49
C GLU A 2 6.74 -19.81 5.45
N ASP A 3 7.96 -19.44 5.07
CA ASP A 3 8.81 -18.57 5.90
C ASP A 3 8.29 -17.13 5.92
N ASP A 4 7.57 -16.72 4.87
CA ASP A 4 6.94 -15.41 4.72
C ASP A 4 5.49 -15.57 4.26
N ALA A 5 4.55 -14.84 4.88
CA ALA A 5 3.15 -14.82 4.48
C ALA A 5 2.54 -13.43 4.64
N ILE A 6 1.68 -13.04 3.69
CA ILE A 6 0.85 -11.83 3.78
C ILE A 6 -0.60 -12.26 3.97
N ILE A 7 -1.23 -11.82 5.06
CA ILE A 7 -2.65 -12.04 5.31
C ILE A 7 -3.40 -10.75 5.03
N ASP A 8 -4.13 -10.71 3.92
CA ASP A 8 -4.98 -9.57 3.55
C ASP A 8 -6.34 -9.66 4.26
N ILE A 9 -6.64 -8.66 5.08
CA ILE A 9 -7.85 -8.59 5.89
C ILE A 9 -8.63 -7.35 5.48
N GLY A 10 -9.76 -7.59 4.79
CA GLY A 10 -10.69 -6.52 4.46
C GLY A 10 -11.27 -5.84 5.71
N ALA A 11 -11.54 -4.54 5.63
CA ALA A 11 -12.05 -3.73 6.74
C ALA A 11 -13.31 -4.32 7.40
N SER A 12 -14.20 -4.94 6.61
CA SER A 12 -15.42 -5.60 7.11
C SER A 12 -15.17 -6.84 7.97
N ASN A 13 -13.95 -7.41 7.90
CA ASN A 13 -13.60 -8.66 8.57
C ASN A 13 -12.67 -8.45 9.78
N ILE A 14 -12.23 -7.22 10.04
CA ILE A 14 -11.30 -6.90 11.14
C ILE A 14 -11.87 -7.39 12.47
N GLU A 15 -13.13 -7.10 12.79
CA GLU A 15 -13.70 -7.49 14.09
C GLU A 15 -13.71 -9.02 14.27
N VAL A 16 -14.09 -9.77 13.24
CA VAL A 16 -14.10 -11.24 13.26
C VAL A 16 -12.69 -11.78 13.43
N PHE A 17 -11.71 -11.21 12.72
CA PHE A 17 -10.30 -11.58 12.84
C PHE A 17 -9.78 -11.35 14.27
N MET A 18 -10.10 -10.21 14.87
CA MET A 18 -9.67 -9.85 16.23
C MET A 18 -10.31 -10.76 17.29
N GLN A 19 -11.58 -11.12 17.10
CA GLN A 19 -12.25 -12.13 17.93
C GLN A 19 -11.61 -13.51 17.78
N ALA A 20 -11.19 -13.90 16.58
CA ALA A 20 -10.48 -15.16 16.39
C ALA A 20 -9.13 -15.14 17.11
N MET A 21 -8.34 -14.08 16.94
CA MET A 21 -7.03 -13.92 17.60
C MET A 21 -7.14 -13.99 19.13
N SER A 22 -8.07 -13.25 19.73
CA SER A 22 -8.24 -13.25 21.20
C SER A 22 -8.57 -14.62 21.81
N ARG A 23 -9.00 -15.61 21.02
CA ARG A 23 -9.30 -16.98 21.49
C ARG A 23 -8.07 -17.89 21.55
N TYR A 24 -6.99 -17.56 20.84
CA TYR A 24 -5.78 -18.37 20.76
C TYR A 24 -4.69 -17.74 21.61
N ALA A 25 -4.16 -18.50 22.57
CA ALA A 25 -3.05 -18.04 23.40
C ALA A 25 -1.81 -17.81 22.53
N GLY A 26 -1.33 -16.56 22.49
CA GLY A 26 -0.12 -16.20 21.76
C GLY A 26 -0.33 -15.75 20.30
N SER A 27 -1.55 -15.71 19.77
CA SER A 27 -1.77 -15.33 18.35
C SER A 27 -1.36 -13.90 18.04
N ALA A 28 -1.46 -12.99 19.02
CA ALA A 28 -0.97 -11.61 18.89
C ALA A 28 0.54 -11.55 18.60
N ALA A 29 1.29 -12.59 19.01
CA ALA A 29 2.73 -12.72 18.80
C ALA A 29 3.10 -13.47 17.52
N GLU A 30 2.15 -14.13 16.84
CA GLU A 30 2.41 -14.92 15.62
C GLU A 30 2.78 -14.06 14.41
N PHE A 31 2.32 -12.80 14.38
CA PHE A 31 2.66 -11.87 13.31
C PHE A 31 3.82 -10.97 13.69
N ASP A 32 4.76 -10.80 12.77
CA ASP A 32 5.87 -9.86 12.93
C ASP A 32 5.41 -8.42 12.80
N LEU A 33 4.50 -8.14 11.87
CA LEU A 33 3.99 -6.81 11.57
C LEU A 33 2.47 -6.82 11.32
N TYR A 34 1.82 -5.76 11.78
CA TYR A 34 0.43 -5.42 11.47
C TYR A 34 0.43 -4.10 10.70
N VAL A 35 0.24 -4.17 9.38
CA VAL A 35 0.27 -3.00 8.50
C VAL A 35 -1.16 -2.48 8.29
N ILE A 36 -1.39 -1.23 8.64
CA ILE A 36 -2.69 -0.56 8.50
C ILE A 36 -2.52 0.57 7.50
N PRO A 37 -3.02 0.44 6.26
CA PRO A 37 -2.99 1.53 5.29
C PRO A 37 -3.82 2.73 5.77
N VAL A 38 -3.29 3.94 5.62
CA VAL A 38 -3.95 5.17 6.07
C VAL A 38 -3.94 6.23 4.97
N THR A 39 -5.12 6.74 4.63
CA THR A 39 -5.28 7.83 3.66
C THR A 39 -5.58 9.15 4.37
N SER A 40 -5.48 10.28 3.67
CA SER A 40 -5.83 11.61 4.19
C SER A 40 -7.33 11.82 4.46
N GLU A 41 -8.20 10.95 3.96
CA GLU A 41 -9.64 10.99 4.22
C GLU A 41 -9.95 10.81 5.72
N GLN A 42 -10.75 11.73 6.27
CA GLN A 42 -10.92 11.86 7.71
C GLN A 42 -11.49 10.61 8.39
N LYS A 43 -12.51 10.00 7.79
CA LYS A 43 -13.13 8.81 8.35
C LYS A 43 -12.17 7.63 8.28
N ALA A 44 -11.50 7.43 7.15
CA ALA A 44 -10.53 6.36 6.95
C ALA A 44 -9.40 6.38 8.00
N TRP A 45 -8.78 7.53 8.27
CA TRP A 45 -7.70 7.55 9.27
C TRP A 45 -8.22 7.42 10.71
N GLN A 46 -9.44 7.89 11.02
CA GLN A 46 -10.07 7.65 12.32
C GLN A 46 -10.38 6.16 12.55
N GLU A 47 -10.85 5.46 11.52
CA GLU A 47 -11.06 4.00 11.56
C GLU A 47 -9.75 3.23 11.70
N SER A 48 -8.68 3.71 11.06
CA SER A 48 -7.33 3.17 11.25
C SER A 48 -6.89 3.25 12.70
N LEU A 49 -7.12 4.38 13.38
CA LEU A 49 -6.80 4.52 14.81
C LEU A 49 -7.64 3.60 15.71
N LYS A 50 -8.92 3.35 15.38
CA LYS A 50 -9.73 2.35 16.10
C LYS A 50 -9.14 0.94 15.96
N THR A 51 -8.63 0.62 14.77
CA THR A 51 -7.95 -0.67 14.51
C THR A 51 -6.68 -0.80 15.35
N VAL A 52 -5.89 0.27 15.47
CA VAL A 52 -4.71 0.31 16.37
C VAL A 52 -5.13 0.02 17.81
N GLU A 53 -6.14 0.72 18.34
CA GLU A 53 -6.60 0.52 19.71
C GLU A 53 -7.13 -0.91 19.94
N ALA A 54 -7.83 -1.48 18.95
CA ALA A 54 -8.28 -2.87 19.02
C ALA A 54 -7.10 -3.85 19.08
N LEU A 55 -6.06 -3.66 18.26
CA LEU A 55 -4.85 -4.51 18.27
C LEU A 55 -4.13 -4.45 19.63
N LEU A 56 -3.97 -3.25 20.16
CA LEU A 56 -3.38 -3.05 21.49
C LEU A 56 -4.21 -3.74 22.59
N SER A 57 -5.56 -3.68 22.48
CA SER A 57 -6.46 -4.27 23.49
C SER A 57 -6.36 -5.79 23.59
N ILE A 58 -5.95 -6.47 22.51
CA ILE A 58 -5.74 -7.92 22.48
C ILE A 58 -4.26 -8.31 22.69
N GLY A 59 -3.42 -7.35 23.08
CA GLY A 59 -2.03 -7.60 23.48
C GLY A 59 -0.99 -7.53 22.36
N VAL A 60 -1.34 -6.99 21.18
CA VAL A 60 -0.34 -6.74 20.13
C VAL A 60 0.59 -5.62 20.60
N ALA A 61 1.89 -5.86 20.50
CA ALA A 61 2.90 -4.87 20.88
C ALA A 61 2.88 -3.66 19.93
N SER A 62 2.99 -2.44 20.46
CA SER A 62 2.81 -1.23 19.66
C SER A 62 3.87 -1.07 18.57
N GLU A 63 5.07 -1.59 18.81
CA GLU A 63 6.18 -1.66 17.88
C GLU A 63 5.98 -2.63 16.71
N LYS A 64 4.91 -3.45 16.72
CA LYS A 64 4.52 -4.30 15.58
C LYS A 64 3.45 -3.65 14.70
N ILE A 65 2.79 -2.61 15.18
CA ILE A 65 1.70 -1.94 14.45
C ILE A 65 2.29 -0.82 13.59
N ARG A 66 2.16 -0.93 12.27
CA ARG A 66 2.68 0.02 11.27
C ARG A 66 1.50 0.75 10.62
N LEU A 67 1.31 2.03 10.94
CA LEU A 67 0.38 2.90 10.21
C LEU A 67 1.09 3.34 8.93
N PHE A 68 0.60 2.89 7.78
CA PHE A 68 1.26 3.04 6.48
C PHE A 68 0.56 4.09 5.62
N PRO A 69 1.14 5.30 5.46
CA PRO A 69 0.58 6.33 4.60
C PRO A 69 0.38 5.83 3.17
N ASN A 70 -0.85 5.92 2.68
CA ASN A 70 -1.28 5.42 1.38
C ASN A 70 -2.07 6.50 0.65
N ARG A 71 -2.01 6.49 -0.69
CA ARG A 71 -2.69 7.48 -1.54
C ARG A 71 -2.26 8.92 -1.25
N ILE A 72 -0.96 9.10 -0.98
CA ILE A 72 -0.37 10.41 -0.67
C ILE A 72 -0.13 11.17 -1.98
N GLN A 73 -0.42 12.47 -2.01
CA GLN A 73 -0.20 13.27 -3.21
C GLN A 73 1.18 13.92 -3.25
N ASN A 74 1.68 14.38 -2.09
CA ASN A 74 2.93 15.12 -1.96
C ASN A 74 3.74 14.67 -0.73
N ASP A 75 3.29 15.04 0.48
CA ASP A 75 4.03 14.81 1.73
C ASP A 75 3.09 14.19 2.78
N PRO A 76 3.38 12.96 3.27
CA PRO A 76 2.52 12.31 4.27
C PRO A 76 2.45 13.09 5.59
N THR A 77 3.49 13.82 5.96
CA THR A 77 3.53 14.58 7.22
C THR A 77 2.59 15.79 7.20
N GLU A 78 2.32 16.34 6.02
CA GLU A 78 1.38 17.44 5.80
C GLU A 78 -0.05 16.94 5.55
N GLU A 79 -0.20 15.79 4.88
CA GLU A 79 -1.51 15.23 4.51
C GLU A 79 -2.18 14.44 5.63
N ILE A 80 -1.42 13.74 6.47
CA ILE A 80 -1.94 12.99 7.64
C ILE A 80 -1.25 13.38 8.96
N PRO A 81 -1.15 14.68 9.30
CA PRO A 81 -0.43 15.14 10.49
C PRO A 81 -1.02 14.57 11.79
N ALA A 82 -2.32 14.24 11.79
CA ALA A 82 -2.98 13.60 12.93
C ALA A 82 -2.35 12.25 13.30
N ILE A 83 -1.96 11.45 12.30
CA ILE A 83 -1.34 10.13 12.50
C ILE A 83 0.07 10.26 13.06
N PHE A 84 0.89 11.12 12.46
CA PHE A 84 2.23 11.41 12.96
C PHE A 84 2.21 11.93 14.40
N ASN A 85 1.28 12.84 14.71
CA ASN A 85 1.10 13.36 16.06
C ASN A 85 0.61 12.29 17.05
N TYR A 86 -0.31 11.42 16.63
CA TYR A 86 -0.81 10.31 17.44
C TYR A 86 0.33 9.38 17.83
N VAL A 87 1.10 8.88 16.86
CA VAL A 87 2.24 7.98 17.13
C VAL A 87 3.28 8.67 18.02
N LYS A 88 3.62 9.94 17.72
CA LYS A 88 4.62 10.70 18.49
C LYS A 88 4.23 10.87 19.96
N LYS A 89 2.96 11.21 20.24
CA LYS A 89 2.45 11.52 21.59
C LYS A 89 2.07 10.27 22.36
N MET A 90 1.35 9.35 21.73
CA MET A 90 0.76 8.19 22.38
C MET A 90 1.70 6.99 22.44
N LYS A 91 2.73 6.95 21.57
CA LYS A 91 3.64 5.80 21.41
C LYS A 91 2.90 4.49 21.06
N LYS A 92 1.77 4.65 20.35
CA LYS A 92 0.88 3.57 19.92
C LYS A 92 1.03 3.37 18.42
N GLY A 93 1.87 2.43 18.03
CA GLY A 93 2.20 2.17 16.63
C GLY A 93 3.48 2.87 16.18
N TRP A 94 3.74 2.70 14.90
CA TRP A 94 4.86 3.27 14.18
C TRP A 94 4.34 3.90 12.89
N VAL A 95 4.98 5.00 12.47
CA VAL A 95 4.76 5.66 11.19
C VAL A 95 6.07 6.28 10.75
N ASN A 96 6.36 6.25 9.45
CA ASN A 96 7.59 6.76 8.87
C ASN A 96 7.27 7.62 7.64
N PRO A 97 7.79 8.86 7.55
CA PRO A 97 7.53 9.72 6.40
C PRO A 97 8.14 9.21 5.09
N ASN A 98 9.07 8.23 5.15
CA ASN A 98 9.68 7.61 3.98
C ASN A 98 9.00 6.29 3.58
N ALA A 99 8.08 5.77 4.38
CA ALA A 99 7.34 4.54 4.07
C ALA A 99 5.92 4.91 3.64
N PHE A 100 5.75 5.32 2.39
CA PHE A 100 4.44 5.71 1.86
C PHE A 100 4.27 5.41 0.38
N LEU A 101 3.01 5.26 -0.05
CA LEU A 101 2.66 5.15 -1.47
C LEU A 101 2.00 6.42 -2.00
N PHE A 102 2.46 6.85 -3.17
CA PHE A 102 1.80 7.90 -3.92
C PHE A 102 0.43 7.45 -4.45
N GLU A 103 -0.51 8.39 -4.50
CA GLU A 103 -1.71 8.25 -5.32
C GLU A 103 -1.32 8.19 -6.80
N SER A 104 -1.82 7.19 -7.53
CA SER A 104 -1.59 7.09 -8.96
C SER A 104 -2.67 6.29 -9.68
N GLU A 105 -3.09 6.78 -10.85
CA GLU A 105 -4.04 6.10 -11.73
C GLU A 105 -3.52 4.76 -12.28
N ILE A 106 -2.21 4.49 -12.18
CA ILE A 106 -1.64 3.22 -12.62
C ILE A 106 -2.23 2.03 -11.85
N TYR A 107 -2.53 2.19 -10.56
CA TYR A 107 -3.08 1.11 -9.74
C TYR A 107 -4.46 0.68 -10.26
N GLU A 108 -5.31 1.63 -10.67
CA GLU A 108 -6.62 1.35 -11.27
C GLU A 108 -6.49 0.63 -12.61
N TYR A 109 -5.53 1.07 -13.44
CA TYR A 109 -5.23 0.42 -14.72
C TYR A 109 -4.78 -1.05 -14.52
N LEU A 110 -3.82 -1.29 -13.62
CA LEU A 110 -3.31 -2.61 -13.30
C LEU A 110 -4.43 -3.52 -12.75
N ALA A 111 -5.26 -3.01 -11.85
CA ALA A 111 -6.40 -3.74 -11.30
C ALA A 111 -7.43 -4.11 -12.37
N ALA A 112 -7.81 -3.16 -13.23
CA ALA A 112 -8.75 -3.40 -14.33
C ALA A 112 -8.22 -4.45 -15.33
N LYS A 113 -6.90 -4.52 -15.52
CA LYS A 113 -6.23 -5.48 -16.39
C LYS A 113 -5.86 -6.80 -15.70
N LYS A 114 -5.93 -6.86 -14.36
CA LYS A 114 -5.49 -7.99 -13.53
C LYS A 114 -4.03 -8.39 -13.79
N ILE A 115 -3.16 -7.39 -13.92
CA ILE A 115 -1.73 -7.56 -14.13
C ILE A 115 -0.94 -6.82 -13.04
N GLY A 116 0.30 -7.23 -12.79
CA GLY A 116 1.23 -6.53 -11.90
C GLY A 116 2.12 -5.53 -12.65
N PHE A 117 2.91 -4.77 -11.88
CA PHE A 117 3.92 -3.86 -12.44
C PHE A 117 4.90 -4.58 -13.37
N ASP A 118 5.42 -5.74 -12.93
CA ASP A 118 6.42 -6.51 -13.66
C ASP A 118 5.90 -6.89 -15.05
N THR A 119 4.63 -7.32 -15.16
CA THR A 119 4.00 -7.64 -16.45
C THR A 119 3.92 -6.43 -17.40
N LEU A 120 3.74 -5.22 -16.87
CA LEU A 120 3.62 -4.01 -17.68
C LEU A 120 4.98 -3.39 -18.03
N ILE A 121 5.95 -3.49 -17.12
CA ILE A 121 7.27 -2.88 -17.24
C ILE A 121 8.25 -3.78 -18.00
N ASP A 122 8.22 -5.08 -17.75
CA ASP A 122 9.10 -6.07 -18.38
C ASP A 122 8.59 -6.51 -19.77
N ASP A 123 7.56 -5.84 -20.27
CA ASP A 123 7.13 -5.97 -21.66
C ASP A 123 8.24 -5.41 -22.57
N ASN A 124 9.01 -6.32 -23.18
CA ASN A 124 10.15 -6.00 -24.06
C ASN A 124 9.74 -5.25 -25.36
N ALA A 125 8.46 -4.90 -25.53
CA ALA A 125 7.98 -4.14 -26.67
C ALA A 125 8.40 -2.66 -26.61
N ASP A 126 9.09 -2.19 -27.66
CA ASP A 126 9.33 -0.76 -27.88
C ASP A 126 8.06 -0.07 -28.40
N TYR A 127 7.10 0.14 -27.51
CA TYR A 127 5.83 0.81 -27.80
C TYR A 127 6.01 2.20 -28.39
N ARG A 128 7.13 2.88 -28.10
CA ARG A 128 7.44 4.20 -28.67
C ARG A 128 7.71 4.10 -30.16
N THR A 129 8.51 3.11 -30.58
CA THR A 129 8.79 2.88 -32.00
C THR A 129 7.57 2.32 -32.70
N LEU A 130 6.87 1.34 -32.11
CA LEU A 130 5.64 0.78 -32.66
C LEU A 130 4.58 1.85 -32.92
N ALA A 131 4.37 2.78 -31.97
CA ALA A 131 3.44 3.90 -32.15
C ALA A 131 3.85 4.89 -33.24
N LYS A 132 5.14 4.99 -33.61
CA LYS A 132 5.60 5.86 -34.69
C LYS A 132 5.47 5.24 -36.06
N THR A 133 5.71 3.93 -36.16
CA THR A 133 5.74 3.19 -37.43
C THR A 133 4.38 2.62 -37.82
N GLU A 134 3.46 2.47 -36.86
CA GLU A 134 2.12 1.93 -37.12
C GLU A 134 1.31 2.87 -38.02
N THR A 135 0.67 2.29 -39.02
CA THR A 135 -0.14 2.98 -40.04
C THR A 135 -1.62 2.99 -39.66
N ASP A 136 -2.09 1.95 -38.98
CA ASP A 136 -3.45 1.86 -38.44
C ASP A 136 -3.66 2.87 -37.28
N PRO A 137 -4.61 3.82 -37.41
CA PRO A 137 -4.85 4.83 -36.39
C PRO A 137 -5.28 4.29 -35.02
N ASP A 138 -5.97 3.15 -34.96
CA ASP A 138 -6.45 2.55 -33.72
C ASP A 138 -5.31 1.86 -33.00
N LYS A 139 -4.53 1.03 -33.71
CA LYS A 139 -3.34 0.38 -33.14
C LYS A 139 -2.28 1.38 -32.72
N ARG A 140 -2.10 2.46 -33.51
CA ARG A 140 -1.19 3.56 -33.14
C ARG A 140 -1.55 4.17 -31.79
N ARG A 141 -2.85 4.41 -31.57
CA ARG A 141 -3.36 4.95 -30.30
C ARG A 141 -3.18 3.98 -29.15
N GLU A 142 -3.33 2.69 -29.40
CA GLU A 142 -3.07 1.64 -28.41
C GLU A 142 -1.60 1.61 -28.00
N TYR A 143 -0.66 1.56 -28.95
CA TYR A 143 0.77 1.59 -28.65
C TYR A 143 1.20 2.86 -27.91
N ALA A 144 0.70 4.02 -28.31
CA ALA A 144 0.96 5.27 -27.59
C ALA A 144 0.43 5.24 -26.16
N ARG A 145 -0.71 4.59 -25.93
CA ARG A 145 -1.29 4.40 -24.59
C ARG A 145 -0.43 3.45 -23.75
N MET A 146 0.00 2.32 -24.31
CA MET A 146 0.87 1.37 -23.62
C MET A 146 2.18 2.03 -23.20
N TYR A 147 2.81 2.79 -24.09
CA TYR A 147 4.00 3.57 -23.76
C TYR A 147 3.78 4.51 -22.56
N ARG A 148 2.65 5.25 -22.53
CA ARG A 148 2.33 6.15 -21.41
C ARG A 148 2.17 5.40 -20.10
N TRP A 149 1.45 4.27 -20.10
CA TRP A 149 1.26 3.46 -18.90
C TRP A 149 2.57 2.90 -18.39
N THR A 150 3.43 2.38 -19.26
CA THR A 150 4.77 1.89 -18.86
C THR A 150 5.60 3.02 -18.25
N GLN A 151 5.62 4.22 -18.85
CA GLN A 151 6.38 5.35 -18.31
C GLN A 151 5.84 5.87 -16.98
N LEU A 152 4.52 5.80 -16.75
CA LEU A 152 3.90 6.12 -15.47
C LEU A 152 4.17 5.06 -14.40
N ALA A 153 4.23 3.78 -14.80
CA ALA A 153 4.41 2.66 -13.90
C ALA A 153 5.78 2.62 -13.24
N ILE A 154 6.85 2.97 -13.96
CA ILE A 154 8.24 2.92 -13.47
C ILE A 154 8.45 3.70 -12.17
N PRO A 155 8.17 5.01 -12.08
CA PRO A 155 8.40 5.76 -10.84
C PRO A 155 7.51 5.28 -9.69
N VAL A 156 6.28 4.82 -9.98
CA VAL A 156 5.37 4.30 -8.95
C VAL A 156 5.87 2.95 -8.42
N ARG A 157 6.43 2.10 -9.29
CA ARG A 157 7.07 0.85 -8.87
C ARG A 157 8.29 1.13 -7.98
N ASN A 158 9.13 2.09 -8.35
CA ASN A 158 10.27 2.48 -7.52
C ASN A 158 9.82 2.97 -6.15
N ASN A 159 8.77 3.80 -6.08
CA ASN A 159 8.19 4.22 -4.81
C ASN A 159 7.64 3.04 -3.99
N LEU A 160 7.02 2.05 -4.63
CA LEU A 160 6.57 0.83 -3.94
C LEU A 160 7.74 0.05 -3.33
N ASP A 161 8.84 -0.12 -4.06
CA ASP A 161 10.04 -0.80 -3.58
C ASP A 161 10.72 -0.03 -2.42
N GLU A 162 10.83 1.30 -2.54
CA GLU A 162 11.35 2.19 -1.49
C GLU A 162 10.46 2.15 -0.23
N ALA A 163 9.15 2.20 -0.41
CA ALA A 163 8.19 2.15 0.68
C ALA A 163 8.24 0.80 1.40
N TYR A 164 8.38 -0.31 0.67
CA TYR A 164 8.55 -1.63 1.26
C TYR A 164 9.84 -1.69 2.09
N ALA A 165 10.97 -1.27 1.53
CA ALA A 165 12.25 -1.26 2.24
C ALA A 165 12.17 -0.41 3.52
N ALA A 166 11.52 0.75 3.47
CA ALA A 166 11.36 1.62 4.63
C ALA A 166 10.35 1.08 5.68
N LEU A 167 9.36 0.28 5.25
CA LEU A 167 8.33 -0.31 6.11
C LEU A 167 8.87 -1.48 6.96
N VAL A 168 9.75 -2.29 6.37
CA VAL A 168 10.29 -3.52 6.98
C VAL A 168 11.68 -3.33 7.61
N ALA A 169 12.27 -2.14 7.50
CA ALA A 169 13.56 -1.79 8.08
C ALA A 169 13.59 -1.78 9.63
#